data_AF-A0A8T4XIP6-F1
#
_entry.id   AF-A0A8T4XIP6-F1
#
_cell.length_a   1.000
_cell.length_b   1.000
_cell.length_c   1.000
_cell.angle_alpha   90.00
_cell.angle_beta   90.00
_cell.angle_gamma   90.00
#
_symmetry.space_group_name_H-M   'P 1'
#
loop_
_entity.id
_entity.type
_entity.pdbx_description
1 polymer ?
#
loop_
_entity_poly.entity_id
_entity_poly.type
_entity_poly.pdbx_seq_one_letter_code
_entity_poly.pdbx_strand_id
1 'polypeptide(L)'
;MRKIELTTMEDLPARIESVKASLERIYGIKIGIEFRRLPIKSLCPTEDFLEKDKLALIFMKIVNEGYRVPIITIRKGGEYYVVDGHHRTYILAKMMEEMMESYVLRFPEEVSYRAPSKRSIERMPIIEPAPIDEPILKAWSQIIVLLKYYEEIYGVPFYIKVRMIPLETLIPTQPQVSRRQILSIGRLLVPIVCVEHGGKYYILDGHARTLRAKESGLNEIRAVIFMPKERVEYGIIKTAERMGLKSIDDINVVE
;
A
#
# COMPACT_ATOMS: atom_id res chain seq x y z
N MET A 1 6.32 17.55 -11.16
CA MET A 1 5.86 16.68 -10.06
C MET A 1 5.27 17.52 -8.93
N ARG A 2 4.05 17.22 -8.48
CA ARG A 2 3.44 17.85 -7.30
C ARG A 2 4.33 17.58 -6.07
N LYS A 3 4.61 18.60 -5.26
CA LYS A 3 5.33 18.42 -3.99
C LYS A 3 4.38 17.73 -3.00
N ILE A 4 4.69 16.49 -2.62
CA ILE A 4 3.94 15.74 -1.61
C ILE A 4 4.74 15.84 -0.31
N GLU A 5 4.20 16.55 0.67
CA GLU A 5 4.80 16.63 2.00
C GLU A 5 4.18 15.55 2.89
N LEU A 6 5.05 14.71 3.47
CA LEU A 6 4.67 13.67 4.40
C LEU A 6 5.03 14.13 5.81
N THR A 7 4.12 13.95 6.76
CA THR A 7 4.38 14.24 8.17
C THR A 7 5.51 13.36 8.70
N THR A 8 6.54 13.97 9.26
CA THR A 8 7.62 13.28 9.96
C THR A 8 7.34 13.20 11.46
N MET A 9 8.18 12.48 12.22
CA MET A 9 8.10 12.50 13.70
C MET A 9 8.37 13.89 14.28
N GLU A 10 9.23 14.67 13.64
CA GLU A 10 9.59 16.03 14.06
C GLU A 10 8.44 17.02 13.81
N ASP A 11 7.70 16.86 12.71
CA ASP A 11 6.55 17.72 12.38
C ASP A 11 5.29 17.38 13.19
N LEU A 12 5.23 16.17 13.76
CA LEU A 12 4.01 15.63 14.36
C LEU A 12 3.46 16.48 15.51
N PRO A 13 4.27 16.98 16.48
CA PRO A 13 3.77 17.86 17.53
C PRO A 13 3.11 19.13 16.99
N ALA A 14 3.73 19.78 16.01
CA ALA A 14 3.17 20.98 15.37
C ALA A 14 1.88 20.66 14.61
N ARG A 15 1.81 19.49 13.96
CA ARG A 15 0.61 19.04 13.26
C ARG A 15 -0.54 18.75 14.24
N ILE A 16 -0.27 18.12 15.38
CA ILE A 16 -1.28 17.85 16.42
C ILE A 16 -1.85 19.16 16.96
N GLU A 17 -0.98 20.11 17.34
CA GLU A 17 -1.44 21.40 17.87
C GLU A 17 -2.20 22.21 16.82
N SER A 18 -1.79 22.17 15.54
CA SER A 18 -2.53 22.81 14.44
C SER A 18 -3.95 22.23 14.29
N VAL A 19 -4.09 20.91 14.26
CA VAL A 19 -5.40 20.24 14.15
C VAL A 19 -6.25 20.53 15.38
N LYS A 20 -5.67 20.43 16.58
CA LYS A 20 -6.34 20.74 17.84
C LYS A 20 -6.84 22.18 17.87
N ALA A 21 -5.98 23.16 17.61
CA ALA A 21 -6.34 24.58 17.63
C ALA A 21 -7.44 24.91 16.61
N SER A 22 -7.42 24.27 15.43
CA SER A 22 -8.49 24.40 14.45
C SER A 22 -9.83 23.91 15.00
N LEU A 23 -9.85 22.72 15.60
CA LEU A 23 -11.07 22.15 16.19
C LEU A 23 -11.55 22.91 17.42
N GLU A 24 -10.64 23.35 18.31
CA GLU A 24 -10.99 24.20 19.47
C GLU A 24 -11.67 25.50 19.01
N ARG A 25 -11.19 26.11 17.92
CA ARG A 25 -11.79 27.32 17.35
C ARG A 25 -13.17 27.06 16.74
N ILE A 26 -13.33 25.96 16.00
CA ILE A 26 -14.59 25.61 15.32
C ILE A 26 -15.69 25.28 16.34
N TYR A 27 -15.35 24.56 17.40
CA TYR A 27 -16.31 24.04 18.37
C TYR A 27 -16.35 24.84 19.68
N GLY A 28 -15.47 25.84 19.86
CA GLY A 28 -15.46 26.72 21.03
C GLY A 28 -15.09 26.01 22.34
N ILE A 29 -14.31 24.92 22.27
CA ILE A 29 -14.06 24.01 23.40
C ILE A 29 -12.56 23.73 23.59
N LYS A 30 -12.21 23.18 24.76
CA LYS A 30 -10.89 22.61 25.00
C LYS A 30 -10.86 21.13 24.66
N ILE A 31 -9.84 20.74 23.89
CA ILE A 31 -9.65 19.38 23.41
C ILE A 31 -8.45 18.75 24.11
N GLY A 32 -8.68 17.61 24.75
CA GLY A 32 -7.61 16.81 25.35
C GLY A 32 -6.88 15.99 24.29
N ILE A 33 -5.60 15.71 24.51
CA ILE A 33 -4.80 14.80 23.67
C ILE A 33 -4.46 13.56 24.49
N GLU A 34 -4.54 12.38 23.87
CA GLU A 34 -4.10 11.12 24.45
C GLU A 34 -3.36 10.30 23.39
N PHE A 35 -2.23 9.69 23.74
CA PHE A 35 -1.59 8.71 22.87
C PHE A 35 -2.15 7.31 23.14
N ARG A 36 -2.53 6.58 22.08
CA ARG A 36 -3.13 5.24 22.18
C ARG A 36 -2.82 4.38 20.95
N ARG A 37 -2.73 3.07 21.13
CA ARG A 37 -2.76 2.10 20.03
C ARG A 37 -4.20 1.73 19.71
N LEU A 38 -4.60 1.86 18.44
CA LEU A 38 -5.97 1.63 17.98
C LEU A 38 -6.02 0.47 16.98
N PRO A 39 -7.07 -0.37 17.02
CA PRO A 39 -7.28 -1.41 16.00
C PRO A 39 -7.57 -0.77 14.64
N ILE A 40 -6.76 -1.07 13.63
CA ILE A 40 -6.87 -0.44 12.30
C ILE A 40 -8.25 -0.65 11.69
N LYS A 41 -8.83 -1.85 11.85
CA LYS A 41 -10.16 -2.22 11.34
C LYS A 41 -11.31 -1.38 11.93
N SER A 42 -11.10 -0.73 13.07
CA SER A 42 -12.09 0.13 13.73
C SER A 42 -12.04 1.59 13.29
N LEU A 43 -11.02 1.98 12.51
CA LEU A 43 -10.78 3.36 12.13
C LEU A 43 -11.69 3.79 10.98
N CYS A 44 -12.32 4.95 11.16
CA CYS A 44 -13.23 5.56 10.20
C CYS A 44 -12.55 6.74 9.50
N PRO A 45 -12.49 6.79 8.16
CA PRO A 45 -11.92 7.94 7.47
C PRO A 45 -12.85 9.15 7.50
N THR A 46 -12.27 10.32 7.73
CA THR A 46 -12.95 11.61 7.51
C THR A 46 -12.86 12.12 6.06
N GLU A 47 -11.83 11.73 5.30
CA GLU A 47 -11.62 12.11 3.90
C GLU A 47 -12.38 11.17 2.95
N ASP A 48 -12.82 11.68 1.81
CA ASP A 48 -13.64 10.92 0.85
C ASP A 48 -12.86 10.02 -0.10
N PHE A 49 -11.58 10.27 -0.28
CA PHE A 49 -10.74 9.54 -1.22
C PHE A 49 -9.27 9.57 -0.79
N LEU A 50 -8.48 8.70 -1.42
CA LEU A 50 -7.04 8.68 -1.32
C LEU A 50 -6.42 9.12 -2.64
N GLU A 51 -5.52 10.08 -2.58
CA GLU A 51 -4.69 10.47 -3.73
C GLU A 51 -3.66 9.39 -4.07
N LYS A 52 -3.66 8.89 -5.31
CA LYS A 52 -2.84 7.76 -5.78
C LYS A 52 -1.33 8.01 -5.67
N ASP A 53 -0.87 9.21 -6.00
CA ASP A 53 0.53 9.64 -5.93
C ASP A 53 1.05 9.61 -4.49
N LYS A 54 0.28 10.17 -3.55
CA LYS A 54 0.58 10.15 -2.12
C LYS A 54 0.52 8.73 -1.55
N LEU A 55 -0.45 7.93 -1.99
CA LEU A 55 -0.58 6.53 -1.58
C LEU A 55 0.64 5.71 -2.01
N ALA A 56 1.09 5.87 -3.26
CA ALA A 56 2.29 5.22 -3.78
C ALA A 56 3.55 5.63 -3.00
N LEU A 57 3.69 6.91 -2.70
CA LEU A 57 4.84 7.42 -1.94
C LEU A 57 4.87 6.85 -0.52
N ILE A 58 3.71 6.84 0.15
CA ILE A 58 3.58 6.28 1.50
C ILE A 58 3.84 4.77 1.49
N PHE A 59 3.32 4.05 0.50
CA PHE A 59 3.57 2.62 0.37
C PHE A 59 5.07 2.33 0.19
N MET A 60 5.74 3.06 -0.70
CA MET A 60 7.19 2.97 -0.89
C MET A 60 7.94 3.24 0.42
N LYS A 61 7.62 4.32 1.13
CA LYS A 61 8.29 4.68 2.39
C LYS A 61 8.03 3.69 3.52
N ILE A 62 6.83 3.14 3.63
CA ILE A 62 6.52 2.09 4.62
C ILE A 62 7.40 0.88 4.36
N VAL A 63 7.50 0.44 3.10
CA VAL A 63 8.23 -0.79 2.75
C VAL A 63 9.75 -0.59 2.79
N ASN A 64 10.26 0.55 2.35
CA ASN A 64 11.70 0.77 2.21
C ASN A 64 12.34 1.42 3.44
N GLU A 65 11.61 2.27 4.16
CA GLU A 65 12.14 3.11 5.23
C GLU A 65 11.47 2.82 6.58
N GLY A 66 10.47 1.93 6.64
CA GLY A 66 9.74 1.66 7.88
C GLY A 66 8.91 2.84 8.38
N TYR A 67 8.44 3.70 7.47
CA TYR A 67 7.69 4.92 7.79
C TYR A 67 6.40 4.63 8.58
N ARG A 68 6.44 4.81 9.91
CA ARG A 68 5.34 4.51 10.84
C ARG A 68 5.07 5.64 11.83
N VAL A 69 5.05 6.87 11.33
CA VAL A 69 4.63 8.03 12.12
C VAL A 69 3.20 7.79 12.65
N PRO A 70 2.88 8.10 13.92
CA PRO A 70 1.53 7.98 14.45
C PRO A 70 0.50 8.82 13.67
N ILE A 71 -0.76 8.39 13.71
CA ILE A 71 -1.89 9.12 13.10
C ILE A 71 -2.59 10.01 14.10
N ILE A 72 -3.41 10.94 13.62
CA ILE A 72 -4.26 11.78 14.47
C ILE A 72 -5.70 11.31 14.29
N THR A 73 -6.38 11.01 15.40
CA THR A 73 -7.78 10.58 15.40
C THR A 73 -8.62 11.44 16.32
N ILE A 74 -9.94 11.46 16.09
CA ILE A 74 -10.93 11.99 17.03
C ILE A 74 -11.77 10.83 17.53
N ARG A 75 -12.04 10.78 18.84
CA ARG A 75 -12.98 9.83 19.42
C ARG A 75 -14.39 10.43 19.46
N LYS A 76 -15.38 9.74 18.88
CA LYS A 76 -16.81 10.11 18.97
C LYS A 76 -17.68 8.86 19.05
N GLY A 77 -18.60 8.80 20.03
CA GLY A 77 -19.60 7.73 20.11
C GLY A 77 -18.98 6.32 20.22
N GLY A 78 -17.81 6.21 20.86
CA GLY A 78 -17.05 4.96 20.95
C GLY A 78 -16.16 4.64 19.73
N GLU A 79 -16.34 5.35 18.62
CA GLU A 79 -15.60 5.16 17.37
C GLU A 79 -14.41 6.13 17.26
N TYR A 80 -13.45 5.79 16.39
CA TYR A 80 -12.27 6.61 16.12
C TYR A 80 -12.22 7.04 14.65
N TYR A 81 -12.18 8.35 14.43
CA TYR A 81 -12.17 8.96 13.11
C TYR A 81 -10.76 9.47 12.79
N VAL A 82 -10.15 8.98 11.71
CA VAL A 82 -8.84 9.41 11.23
C VAL A 82 -8.98 10.83 10.68
N VAL A 83 -8.25 11.78 11.26
CA VAL A 83 -8.18 13.19 10.80
C VAL A 83 -6.91 13.45 10.01
N ASP A 84 -5.84 12.72 10.33
CA ASP A 84 -4.61 12.72 9.56
C ASP A 84 -4.04 11.31 9.48
N GLY A 85 -3.62 10.91 8.28
CA GLY A 85 -2.96 9.62 8.04
C GLY A 85 -3.83 8.55 7.39
N HIS A 86 -4.84 8.93 6.60
CA HIS A 86 -5.74 8.01 5.89
C HIS A 86 -4.98 7.07 4.95
N HIS A 87 -4.06 7.59 4.13
CA HIS A 87 -3.21 6.79 3.24
C HIS A 87 -2.34 5.78 3.99
N ARG A 88 -1.74 6.19 5.13
CA ARG A 88 -0.95 5.30 5.99
C ARG A 88 -1.84 4.18 6.54
N THR A 89 -2.98 4.57 7.09
CA THR A 89 -3.97 3.63 7.64
C THR A 89 -4.42 2.62 6.58
N TYR A 90 -4.69 3.08 5.35
CA TYR A 90 -5.07 2.22 4.24
C TYR A 90 -3.97 1.19 3.90
N ILE A 91 -2.73 1.63 3.71
CA ILE A 91 -1.62 0.71 3.36
C ILE A 91 -1.38 -0.29 4.50
N LEU A 92 -1.37 0.16 5.75
CA LEU A 92 -1.18 -0.74 6.89
C LEU A 92 -2.34 -1.73 7.04
N ALA A 93 -3.58 -1.33 6.76
CA ALA A 93 -4.71 -2.24 6.68
C ALA A 93 -4.51 -3.28 5.57
N LYS A 94 -4.04 -2.86 4.38
CA LYS A 94 -3.70 -3.77 3.28
C LYS A 94 -2.54 -4.69 3.63
N MET A 95 -1.61 -4.28 4.49
CA MET A 95 -0.54 -5.13 5.01
C MET A 95 -0.96 -6.01 6.20
N MET A 96 -2.26 -6.03 6.53
CA MET A 96 -2.84 -6.82 7.64
C MET A 96 -2.29 -6.46 9.03
N GLU A 97 -1.84 -5.21 9.21
CA GLU A 97 -1.47 -4.71 10.53
C GLU A 97 -2.73 -4.62 11.41
N GLU A 98 -2.63 -5.10 12.65
CA GLU A 98 -3.77 -5.13 13.55
C GLU A 98 -3.98 -3.78 14.25
N MET A 99 -2.88 -3.16 14.66
CA MET A 99 -2.86 -2.00 15.55
C MET A 99 -1.97 -0.91 14.98
N MET A 100 -2.34 0.34 15.23
CA MET A 100 -1.48 1.49 14.91
C MET A 100 -1.49 2.54 16.01
N GLU A 101 -0.41 3.31 16.09
CA GLU A 101 -0.25 4.39 17.05
C GLU A 101 -1.02 5.63 16.63
N SER A 102 -1.71 6.25 17.60
CA SER A 102 -2.51 7.44 17.35
C SER A 102 -2.47 8.42 18.51
N TYR A 103 -2.43 9.71 18.17
CA TYR A 103 -2.84 10.80 19.05
C TYR A 103 -4.35 11.03 18.89
N VAL A 104 -5.10 10.67 19.92
CA VAL A 104 -6.55 10.80 20.02
C VAL A 104 -6.90 12.16 20.60
N LEU A 105 -7.60 12.97 19.81
CA LEU A 105 -8.22 14.21 20.21
C LEU A 105 -9.57 13.91 20.87
N ARG A 106 -9.69 14.25 22.15
CA ARG A 106 -10.86 13.97 23.01
C ARG A 106 -11.69 15.24 23.16
N PHE A 107 -12.91 15.18 22.63
CA PHE A 107 -13.93 16.20 22.85
C PHE A 107 -14.55 16.01 24.25
N PRO A 108 -14.94 17.08 24.96
CA PRO A 108 -15.80 16.98 26.15
C PRO A 108 -17.10 16.25 25.80
N GLU A 109 -17.64 15.46 26.74
CA GLU A 109 -18.81 14.58 26.51
C GLU A 109 -20.06 15.32 26.04
N GLU A 110 -20.20 16.59 26.43
CA GLU A 110 -21.33 17.48 26.13
C GLU A 110 -21.37 17.95 24.66
N VAL A 111 -20.32 17.73 23.86
CA VAL A 111 -20.16 18.34 22.53
C VAL A 111 -20.19 17.32 21.41
N SER A 112 -21.17 17.46 20.51
CA SER A 112 -21.30 16.61 19.33
C SER A 112 -20.39 17.08 18.19
N TYR A 113 -19.23 16.42 18.00
CA TYR A 113 -18.44 16.54 16.77
C TYR A 113 -19.26 16.05 15.57
N ARG A 114 -19.35 16.79 14.46
CA ARG A 114 -20.07 16.31 13.25
C ARG A 114 -19.21 15.32 12.46
N ALA A 115 -19.16 14.08 12.93
CA ALA A 115 -18.45 13.00 12.25
C ALA A 115 -19.21 12.51 11.00
N PRO A 116 -18.49 12.12 9.92
CA PRO A 116 -19.10 11.46 8.77
C PRO A 116 -19.62 10.06 9.14
N SER A 117 -20.42 9.49 8.23
CA SER A 117 -20.94 8.12 8.38
C SER A 117 -19.82 7.09 8.53
N LYS A 118 -20.06 6.09 9.39
CA LYS A 118 -19.13 4.99 9.62
C LYS A 118 -18.85 4.25 8.31
N ARG A 119 -17.60 4.29 7.86
CA ARG A 119 -17.11 3.57 6.67
C ARG A 119 -15.75 2.96 6.96
N SER A 120 -15.46 1.82 6.32
CA SER A 120 -14.15 1.16 6.46
C SER A 120 -13.09 1.93 5.68
N ILE A 121 -11.89 2.06 6.26
CA ILE A 121 -10.73 2.64 5.59
C ILE A 121 -10.39 1.90 4.28
N GLU A 122 -10.57 0.58 4.24
CA GLU A 122 -10.22 -0.26 3.09
C GLU A 122 -11.13 -0.04 1.88
N ARG A 123 -12.28 0.64 2.08
CA ARG A 123 -13.25 0.97 1.03
C ARG A 123 -13.08 2.37 0.46
N MET A 124 -12.05 3.11 0.89
CA MET A 124 -11.82 4.45 0.36
C MET A 124 -11.51 4.40 -1.14
N PRO A 125 -12.22 5.18 -1.97
CA PRO A 125 -11.87 5.40 -3.37
C PRO A 125 -10.45 5.93 -3.51
N ILE A 126 -9.76 5.52 -4.57
CA ILE A 126 -8.44 6.06 -4.92
C ILE A 126 -8.62 6.90 -6.18
N ILE A 127 -8.22 8.16 -6.14
CA ILE A 127 -8.28 9.08 -7.27
C ILE A 127 -6.88 9.40 -7.79
N GLU A 128 -6.79 9.77 -9.06
CA GLU A 128 -5.58 10.28 -9.68
C GLU A 128 -5.69 11.80 -9.84
N PRO A 129 -5.13 12.59 -8.90
CA PRO A 129 -5.23 14.05 -8.98
C PRO A 129 -4.34 14.64 -10.08
N ALA A 130 -3.24 13.97 -10.42
CA ALA A 130 -2.29 14.38 -11.45
C ALA A 130 -1.48 13.16 -11.94
N PRO A 131 -0.89 13.23 -13.15
CA PRO A 131 0.04 12.22 -13.64
C PRO A 131 1.28 12.07 -12.74
N ILE A 132 1.81 10.85 -12.67
CA ILE A 132 3.06 10.54 -11.97
C ILE A 132 4.17 10.37 -12.99
N ASP A 133 5.06 11.36 -13.08
CA ASP A 133 6.17 11.37 -14.04
C ASP A 133 7.40 10.62 -13.54
N GLU A 134 7.61 10.59 -12.21
CA GLU A 134 8.80 9.96 -11.62
C GLU A 134 8.69 8.42 -11.74
N PRO A 135 9.62 7.74 -12.45
CA PRO A 135 9.47 6.34 -12.81
C PRO A 135 9.34 5.37 -11.63
N ILE A 136 10.06 5.59 -10.53
CA ILE A 136 10.02 4.71 -9.36
C ILE A 136 8.64 4.80 -8.71
N LEU A 137 8.18 6.00 -8.41
CA LEU A 137 6.88 6.28 -7.82
C LEU A 137 5.75 5.81 -8.74
N LYS A 138 5.90 5.97 -10.06
CA LYS A 138 4.98 5.42 -11.05
C LYS A 138 4.87 3.91 -10.90
N ALA A 139 5.99 3.19 -10.80
CA ALA A 139 5.98 1.74 -10.62
C ALA A 139 5.29 1.33 -9.30
N TRP A 140 5.55 2.03 -8.19
CA TRP A 140 4.83 1.81 -6.93
C TRP A 140 3.32 2.06 -7.05
N SER A 141 2.91 3.07 -7.82
CA SER A 141 1.50 3.31 -8.10
C SER A 141 0.86 2.19 -8.92
N GLN A 142 1.60 1.56 -9.84
CA GLN A 142 1.11 0.42 -10.62
C GLN A 142 0.85 -0.81 -9.75
N ILE A 143 1.63 -1.03 -8.68
CA ILE A 143 1.34 -2.09 -7.70
C ILE A 143 -0.03 -1.87 -7.07
N ILE A 144 -0.37 -0.63 -6.70
CA ILE A 144 -1.67 -0.29 -6.12
C ILE A 144 -2.80 -0.51 -7.14
N VAL A 145 -2.61 -0.08 -8.38
CA VAL A 145 -3.59 -0.29 -9.47
C VAL A 145 -3.82 -1.78 -9.69
N LEU A 146 -2.75 -2.57 -9.75
CA LEU A 146 -2.82 -4.02 -9.93
C LEU A 146 -3.52 -4.70 -8.75
N LEU A 147 -3.27 -4.26 -7.51
CA LEU A 147 -4.00 -4.75 -6.34
C LEU A 147 -5.50 -4.53 -6.50
N LYS A 148 -5.91 -3.31 -6.85
CA LYS A 148 -7.33 -2.96 -7.05
C LYS A 148 -7.96 -3.75 -8.18
N TYR A 149 -7.23 -3.93 -9.28
CA TYR A 149 -7.66 -4.76 -10.40
C TYR A 149 -7.92 -6.21 -9.94
N TYR A 150 -7.03 -6.80 -9.14
CA TYR A 150 -7.22 -8.14 -8.58
C TYR A 150 -8.43 -8.22 -7.65
N GLU A 151 -8.66 -7.21 -6.82
CA GLU A 151 -9.86 -7.16 -5.98
C GLU A 151 -11.16 -7.11 -6.80
N GLU A 152 -11.14 -6.37 -7.91
CA GLU A 152 -12.29 -6.24 -8.80
C GLU A 152 -12.60 -7.54 -9.54
N ILE A 153 -11.61 -8.16 -10.19
CA ILE A 153 -11.83 -9.36 -11.00
C ILE A 153 -12.23 -10.60 -10.17
N TYR A 154 -11.78 -10.68 -8.91
CA TYR A 154 -12.11 -11.80 -8.02
C TYR A 154 -13.23 -11.49 -7.03
N GLY A 155 -13.70 -10.23 -6.94
CA GLY A 155 -14.78 -9.82 -6.05
C GLY A 155 -14.47 -9.95 -4.55
N VAL A 156 -13.19 -10.08 -4.17
CA VAL A 156 -12.74 -10.25 -2.79
C VAL A 156 -11.61 -9.29 -2.46
N PRO A 157 -11.47 -8.82 -1.21
CA PRO A 157 -10.32 -8.02 -0.81
C PRO A 157 -9.01 -8.79 -0.96
N PHE A 158 -7.96 -8.07 -1.35
CA PHE A 158 -6.59 -8.57 -1.36
C PHE A 158 -5.75 -7.77 -0.36
N TYR A 159 -4.78 -8.47 0.19
CA TYR A 159 -3.80 -7.99 1.16
C TYR A 159 -2.39 -8.13 0.58
N ILE A 160 -1.46 -7.39 1.17
CA ILE A 160 -0.08 -7.27 0.75
C ILE A 160 0.82 -7.93 1.79
N LYS A 161 1.75 -8.75 1.32
CA LYS A 161 2.88 -9.22 2.12
C LYS A 161 4.18 -8.94 1.39
N VAL A 162 5.14 -8.32 2.05
CA VAL A 162 6.46 -8.06 1.43
C VAL A 162 7.47 -9.09 1.93
N ARG A 163 8.18 -9.74 1.01
CA ARG A 163 9.19 -10.77 1.32
C ARG A 163 10.35 -10.75 0.32
N MET A 164 11.50 -11.28 0.74
CA MET A 164 12.50 -11.78 -0.20
C MET A 164 12.07 -13.17 -0.65
N ILE A 165 12.04 -13.40 -1.97
CA ILE A 165 11.58 -14.65 -2.58
C ILE A 165 12.72 -15.26 -3.39
N PRO A 166 13.05 -16.56 -3.20
CA PRO A 166 14.07 -17.22 -3.99
C PRO A 166 13.68 -17.29 -5.46
N LEU A 167 14.62 -16.99 -6.36
CA LEU A 167 14.36 -16.91 -7.79
C LEU A 167 13.87 -18.23 -8.39
N GLU A 168 14.33 -19.37 -7.86
CA GLU A 168 13.93 -20.72 -8.27
C GLU A 168 12.48 -21.10 -7.93
N THR A 169 11.82 -20.29 -7.09
CA THR A 169 10.41 -20.46 -6.74
C THR A 169 9.47 -19.63 -7.61
N LEU A 170 10.02 -18.73 -8.44
CA LEU A 170 9.26 -17.82 -9.29
C LEU A 170 8.85 -18.51 -10.61
N ILE A 171 7.59 -18.34 -10.95
CA ILE A 171 7.01 -18.79 -12.22
C ILE A 171 6.60 -17.56 -13.01
N PRO A 172 7.16 -17.35 -14.21
CA PRO A 172 6.75 -16.23 -15.05
C PRO A 172 5.36 -16.47 -15.62
N THR A 173 4.65 -15.38 -15.85
CA THR A 173 3.32 -15.36 -16.50
C THR A 173 3.35 -14.72 -17.88
N GLN A 174 4.54 -14.25 -18.29
CA GLN A 174 4.82 -13.63 -19.57
C GLN A 174 5.97 -14.42 -20.22
N PRO A 175 5.81 -14.90 -21.47
CA PRO A 175 6.79 -15.79 -22.10
C PRO A 175 7.99 -15.06 -22.70
N GLN A 176 7.91 -13.74 -22.88
CA GLN A 176 8.93 -12.96 -23.58
C GLN A 176 9.22 -11.65 -22.86
N VAL A 177 10.49 -11.24 -22.77
CA VAL A 177 10.89 -9.93 -22.21
C VAL A 177 11.94 -9.30 -23.11
N SER A 178 11.87 -8.00 -23.36
CA SER A 178 12.89 -7.32 -24.19
C SER A 178 14.21 -7.13 -23.43
N ARG A 179 15.33 -7.41 -24.11
CA ARG A 179 16.70 -7.17 -23.65
C ARG A 179 16.89 -5.72 -23.24
N ARG A 180 16.34 -4.78 -24.01
CA ARG A 180 16.36 -3.34 -23.70
C ARG A 180 15.69 -3.02 -22.37
N GLN A 181 14.61 -3.71 -22.01
CA GLN A 181 13.93 -3.51 -20.71
C GLN A 181 14.76 -4.02 -19.55
N ILE A 182 15.50 -5.12 -19.72
CA ILE A 182 16.38 -5.68 -18.70
C ILE A 182 17.56 -4.72 -18.46
N LEU A 183 18.21 -4.28 -19.54
CA LEU A 183 19.39 -3.42 -19.49
C LEU A 183 19.11 -2.01 -18.96
N SER A 184 17.88 -1.49 -19.13
CA SER A 184 17.50 -0.19 -18.58
C SER A 184 17.38 -0.19 -17.05
N ILE A 185 17.33 -1.37 -16.42
CA ILE A 185 17.23 -1.51 -14.97
C ILE A 185 18.64 -1.44 -14.37
N GLY A 186 19.04 -0.22 -13.99
CA GLY A 186 20.29 0.03 -13.28
C GLY A 186 20.30 -0.51 -11.84
N ARG A 187 19.17 -0.39 -11.13
CA ARG A 187 19.02 -0.83 -9.73
C ARG A 187 17.62 -1.42 -9.47
N LEU A 188 17.55 -2.43 -8.61
CA LEU A 188 16.31 -3.10 -8.20
C LEU A 188 15.64 -2.36 -7.04
N LEU A 189 15.11 -1.16 -7.30
CA LEU A 189 14.51 -0.29 -6.28
C LEU A 189 13.02 -0.59 -6.00
N VAL A 190 12.35 -1.22 -6.96
CA VAL A 190 10.92 -1.53 -6.90
C VAL A 190 10.76 -3.04 -6.81
N PRO A 191 10.00 -3.57 -5.84
CA PRO A 191 9.76 -5.00 -5.75
C PRO A 191 9.02 -5.54 -6.98
N ILE A 192 9.14 -6.83 -7.24
CA ILE A 192 8.23 -7.51 -8.16
C ILE A 192 6.86 -7.70 -7.49
N VAL A 193 5.83 -7.98 -8.27
CA VAL A 193 4.51 -8.34 -7.73
C VAL A 193 4.22 -9.79 -8.08
N CYS A 194 3.71 -10.58 -7.15
CA CYS A 194 3.35 -11.97 -7.40
C CYS A 194 2.13 -12.42 -6.58
N VAL A 195 1.58 -13.58 -6.95
CA VAL A 195 0.62 -14.34 -6.12
C VAL A 195 1.24 -15.68 -5.74
N GLU A 196 0.92 -16.16 -4.54
CA GLU A 196 1.36 -17.47 -4.07
C GLU A 196 0.32 -18.55 -4.37
N HIS A 197 0.76 -19.68 -4.91
CA HIS A 197 -0.06 -20.86 -5.10
C HIS A 197 0.78 -22.13 -5.06
N GLY A 198 0.40 -23.09 -4.20
CA GLY A 198 1.09 -24.39 -4.11
C GLY A 198 2.57 -24.28 -3.74
N GLY A 199 2.97 -23.28 -2.94
CA GLY A 199 4.37 -23.04 -2.58
C GLY A 199 5.23 -22.42 -3.70
N LYS A 200 4.61 -21.97 -4.80
CA LYS A 200 5.26 -21.25 -5.90
C LYS A 200 4.72 -19.84 -6.01
N TYR A 201 5.50 -18.95 -6.61
CA TYR A 201 5.18 -17.52 -6.73
C TYR A 201 5.05 -17.11 -8.20
N TYR A 202 3.84 -16.79 -8.63
CA TYR A 202 3.55 -16.42 -10.02
C TYR A 202 3.70 -14.92 -10.21
N ILE A 203 4.64 -14.50 -11.06
CA ILE A 203 4.98 -13.09 -11.28
C ILE A 203 3.80 -12.39 -11.98
N LEU A 204 3.24 -11.35 -11.39
CA LEU A 204 2.23 -10.50 -12.01
C LEU A 204 2.85 -9.29 -12.70
N ASP A 205 3.89 -8.72 -12.10
CA ASP A 205 4.67 -7.61 -12.65
C ASP A 205 6.14 -7.74 -12.24
N GLY A 206 7.05 -7.29 -13.10
CA GLY A 206 8.48 -7.26 -12.81
C GLY A 206 9.30 -8.42 -13.37
N HIS A 207 8.87 -9.03 -14.48
CA HIS A 207 9.64 -10.09 -15.17
C HIS A 207 11.04 -9.61 -15.57
N ALA A 208 11.16 -8.40 -16.15
CA ALA A 208 12.46 -7.80 -16.46
C ALA A 208 13.34 -7.56 -15.22
N ARG A 209 12.74 -7.16 -14.08
CA ARG A 209 13.45 -7.00 -12.80
C ARG A 209 13.94 -8.35 -12.26
N THR A 210 13.16 -9.40 -12.45
CA THR A 210 13.52 -10.77 -12.07
C THR A 210 14.70 -11.27 -12.89
N LEU A 211 14.67 -11.09 -14.21
CA LEU A 211 15.80 -11.44 -15.09
C LEU A 211 17.04 -10.61 -14.74
N ARG A 212 16.88 -9.31 -14.49
CA ARG A 212 18.00 -8.44 -14.07
C ARG A 212 18.63 -8.90 -12.76
N ALA A 213 17.83 -9.34 -11.79
CA ALA A 213 18.32 -9.89 -10.53
C ALA A 213 19.16 -11.15 -10.76
N LYS A 214 18.68 -12.06 -11.63
CA LYS A 214 19.42 -13.26 -12.03
C LYS A 214 20.75 -12.93 -12.70
N GLU A 215 20.76 -12.01 -13.67
CA GLU A 215 22.00 -11.56 -14.35
C GLU A 215 22.99 -10.91 -13.39
N SER A 216 22.50 -10.31 -12.31
CA SER A 216 23.33 -9.71 -11.26
C SER A 216 23.83 -10.72 -10.22
N GLY A 217 23.57 -12.02 -10.43
CA GLY A 217 24.00 -13.10 -9.53
C GLY A 217 23.22 -13.19 -8.21
N LEU A 218 22.03 -12.58 -8.14
CA LEU A 218 21.18 -12.67 -6.95
C LEU A 218 20.41 -14.00 -6.93
N ASN A 219 20.24 -14.58 -5.75
CA ASN A 219 19.43 -15.80 -5.55
C ASN A 219 18.00 -15.48 -5.09
N GLU A 220 17.74 -14.25 -4.65
CA GLU A 220 16.43 -13.82 -4.15
C GLU A 220 16.12 -12.39 -4.62
N ILE A 221 14.82 -12.06 -4.67
CA ILE A 221 14.33 -10.75 -5.05
C ILE A 221 13.21 -10.30 -4.12
N ARG A 222 13.13 -8.99 -3.85
CA ARG A 222 12.04 -8.42 -3.06
C ARG A 222 10.73 -8.47 -3.86
N ALA A 223 9.69 -9.02 -3.24
CA ALA A 223 8.37 -9.18 -3.84
C ALA A 223 7.27 -8.63 -2.93
N VAL A 224 6.26 -8.03 -3.56
CA VAL A 224 4.93 -7.75 -3.00
C VAL A 224 4.04 -8.93 -3.41
N ILE A 225 3.64 -9.73 -2.42
CA ILE A 225 2.75 -10.88 -2.61
C ILE A 225 1.32 -10.42 -2.34
N PHE A 226 0.44 -10.67 -3.30
CA PHE A 226 -0.99 -10.47 -3.16
C PHE A 226 -1.64 -11.71 -2.55
N MET A 227 -2.35 -11.49 -1.44
CA MET A 227 -3.03 -12.53 -0.67
C MET A 227 -4.52 -12.22 -0.61
N PRO A 228 -5.38 -13.03 -1.21
CA PRO A 228 -6.82 -12.81 -1.16
C PRO A 228 -7.31 -13.12 0.25
N LYS A 229 -8.37 -12.42 0.68
CA LYS A 229 -9.04 -12.70 1.95
C LYS A 229 -9.57 -14.13 2.02
N GLU A 230 -10.01 -14.65 0.88
CA GLU A 230 -10.62 -15.97 0.72
C GLU A 230 -9.94 -16.70 -0.44
N ARG A 231 -10.01 -18.03 -0.50
CA ARG A 231 -9.33 -18.79 -1.55
C ARG A 231 -9.93 -18.45 -2.92
N VAL A 232 -9.06 -18.12 -3.88
CA VAL A 232 -9.45 -17.87 -5.29
C VAL A 232 -8.69 -18.79 -6.24
N GLU A 233 -9.28 -19.09 -7.39
CA GLU A 233 -8.60 -19.74 -8.50
C GLU A 233 -8.01 -18.70 -9.44
N TYR A 234 -6.68 -18.60 -9.46
CA TYR A 234 -6.05 -17.60 -10.31
C TYR A 234 -6.06 -18.01 -11.78
N GLY A 235 -6.71 -17.22 -12.63
CA GLY A 235 -6.69 -17.43 -14.08
C GLY A 235 -5.27 -17.35 -14.68
N ILE A 236 -4.40 -16.55 -14.08
CA ILE A 236 -3.01 -16.37 -14.55
C ILE A 236 -2.17 -17.64 -14.42
N ILE A 237 -2.47 -18.52 -13.45
CA ILE A 237 -1.77 -19.80 -13.26
C ILE A 237 -2.07 -20.72 -14.43
N LYS A 238 -3.36 -20.88 -14.77
CA LYS A 238 -3.81 -21.65 -15.93
C LYS A 238 -3.21 -21.12 -17.24
N THR A 239 -2.93 -19.82 -17.32
CA THR A 239 -2.24 -19.21 -18.46
C THR A 239 -0.76 -19.57 -18.51
N ALA A 240 -0.03 -19.47 -17.38
CA ALA A 240 1.37 -19.86 -17.30
C ALA A 240 1.59 -21.34 -17.68
N GLU A 241 0.73 -22.23 -17.17
CA GLU A 241 0.76 -23.66 -17.49
C GLU A 241 0.55 -23.93 -18.99
N ARG A 242 -0.43 -23.27 -19.61
CA ARG A 242 -0.69 -23.39 -21.06
C ARG A 242 0.46 -22.87 -21.92
N MET A 243 1.21 -21.89 -21.41
CA MET A 243 2.42 -21.38 -22.07
C MET A 243 3.65 -22.24 -21.80
N GLY A 244 3.55 -23.29 -20.98
CA GLY A 244 4.67 -24.15 -20.62
C GLY A 244 5.67 -23.51 -19.66
N LEU A 245 5.31 -22.41 -18.99
CA LEU A 245 6.18 -21.67 -18.09
C LEU A 245 6.23 -22.32 -16.70
N LYS A 246 7.42 -22.74 -16.28
CA LYS A 246 7.68 -23.46 -15.02
C LYS A 246 8.78 -22.80 -14.17
N SER A 247 9.67 -22.03 -14.79
CA SER A 247 10.69 -21.25 -14.11
C SER A 247 11.02 -19.98 -14.89
N ILE A 248 11.79 -19.09 -14.27
CA ILE A 248 12.27 -17.85 -14.91
C ILE A 248 13.18 -18.11 -16.12
N ASP A 249 13.72 -19.32 -16.27
CA ASP A 249 14.51 -19.73 -17.45
C ASP A 249 13.67 -19.92 -18.71
N ASP A 250 12.36 -20.11 -18.56
CA ASP A 250 11.44 -20.28 -19.69
C ASP A 250 11.08 -18.94 -20.36
N ILE A 251 11.57 -17.81 -19.84
CA ILE A 251 11.36 -16.50 -20.46
C ILE A 251 12.32 -16.33 -21.63
N ASN A 252 11.78 -16.18 -22.83
CA ASN A 252 12.56 -15.85 -24.01
C ASN A 252 12.93 -14.36 -24.01
N VAL A 253 14.23 -14.06 -23.98
CA VAL A 253 14.72 -12.68 -24.08
C VAL A 253 14.83 -12.28 -25.54
N VAL A 254 14.01 -11.31 -25.95
CA VAL A 254 13.97 -10.78 -27.32
C VAL A 254 14.71 -9.45 -27.39
N GLU A 255 15.28 -9.09 -28.53
CA GLU A 255 16.00 -7.80 -28.69
C GLU A 255 15.05 -6.59 -28.61
#